data_AF-A0A0U3NQR3-F1
#
_entry.id   AF-A0A0U3NQR3-F1
#
_cell.length_a   1.000
_cell.length_b   1.000
_cell.length_c   1.000
_cell.angle_alpha   90.00
_cell.angle_beta   90.00
_cell.angle_gamma   90.00
#
_symmetry.space_group_name_H-M   'P 1'
#
loop_
_entity.id
_entity.type
_entity.pdbx_description
1 polymer ?
#
loop_
_entity_poly.entity_id
_entity_poly.type
_entity_poly.pdbx_seq_one_letter_code
_entity_poly.pdbx_strand_id
1 'polypeptide(L)'
;MVSSEYERRIAARFATFDQDGNGYIDREDFSVAAKALLAEFGVAARSDKGQALYAGAEAFWQGMAGIADRDGDQRITREEFVTGAVKRLRDNPDRFAEIARPFLHAALDLADSDGDRAATVADTVRVLRVLGADEEVAGAAAATLDTDGDGRVGEAEIVAAFARYFTVPE
;
A
#
# COMPACT_ATOMS: atom_id res chain seq x y z
N MET A 1 -26.90 -2.95 10.00
CA MET A 1 -26.29 -2.01 9.04
C MET A 1 -24.78 -1.91 9.21
N VAL A 2 -24.27 -1.83 10.45
CA VAL A 2 -22.82 -1.79 10.78
C VAL A 2 -22.00 -2.95 10.15
N SER A 3 -22.47 -4.20 10.21
CA SER A 3 -21.80 -5.36 9.57
C SER A 3 -21.54 -5.15 8.08
N SER A 4 -22.48 -4.53 7.35
CA SER A 4 -22.37 -4.37 5.89
C SER A 4 -21.42 -3.26 5.45
N GLU A 5 -21.16 -2.26 6.30
CA GLU A 5 -20.17 -1.22 6.02
C GLU A 5 -18.77 -1.67 6.44
N TYR A 6 -18.67 -2.37 7.56
CA TYR A 6 -17.44 -3.02 8.02
C TYR A 6 -16.93 -4.04 6.99
N GLU A 7 -17.78 -4.94 6.52
CA GLU A 7 -17.46 -5.90 5.46
C GLU A 7 -17.04 -5.21 4.15
N ARG A 8 -17.73 -4.13 3.76
CA ARG A 8 -17.35 -3.34 2.58
C ARG A 8 -15.98 -2.69 2.73
N ARG A 9 -15.65 -2.16 3.91
CA ARG A 9 -14.32 -1.59 4.19
C ARG A 9 -13.24 -2.65 4.11
N ILE A 10 -13.45 -3.82 4.71
CA ILE A 10 -12.49 -4.93 4.63
C ILE A 10 -12.30 -5.38 3.18
N ALA A 11 -13.39 -5.56 2.43
CA ALA A 11 -13.31 -5.94 1.02
C ALA A 11 -12.51 -4.91 0.21
N ALA A 12 -12.68 -3.61 0.48
CA ALA A 12 -11.87 -2.57 -0.15
C ALA A 12 -10.38 -2.64 0.26
N ARG A 13 -10.06 -3.06 1.49
CA ARG A 13 -8.65 -3.22 1.95
C ARG A 13 -8.01 -4.43 1.30
N PHE A 14 -8.75 -5.52 1.18
CA PHE A 14 -8.32 -6.71 0.45
C PHE A 14 -8.04 -6.40 -1.02
N ALA A 15 -8.96 -5.68 -1.68
CA ALA A 15 -8.80 -5.27 -3.08
C ALA A 15 -7.65 -4.27 -3.31
N THR A 16 -7.12 -3.63 -2.26
CA THR A 16 -5.90 -2.83 -2.37
C THR A 16 -4.65 -3.72 -2.55
N PHE A 17 -4.70 -4.97 -2.10
CA PHE A 17 -3.59 -5.92 -2.19
C PHE A 17 -3.74 -6.93 -3.32
N ASP A 18 -4.95 -7.37 -3.64
CA ASP A 18 -5.28 -8.25 -4.78
C ASP A 18 -5.26 -7.42 -6.08
N GLN A 19 -4.06 -7.18 -6.60
CA GLN A 19 -3.77 -6.26 -7.71
C GLN A 19 -4.17 -6.86 -9.06
N ASP A 20 -4.11 -8.19 -9.20
CA ASP A 20 -4.55 -8.87 -10.43
C ASP A 20 -6.05 -9.27 -10.40
N GLY A 21 -6.70 -9.20 -9.23
CA GLY A 21 -8.13 -9.48 -9.05
C GLY A 21 -8.48 -10.97 -9.08
N ASN A 22 -7.51 -11.86 -8.85
CA ASN A 22 -7.71 -13.31 -8.89
C ASN A 22 -8.42 -13.86 -7.63
N GLY A 23 -8.63 -13.02 -6.61
CA GLY A 23 -9.41 -13.33 -5.41
C GLY A 23 -8.59 -13.83 -4.21
N TYR A 24 -7.26 -13.87 -4.31
CA TYR A 24 -6.32 -14.09 -3.21
C TYR A 24 -5.16 -13.10 -3.34
N ILE A 25 -4.49 -12.79 -2.23
CA ILE A 25 -3.27 -11.96 -2.26
C ILE A 25 -2.07 -12.89 -2.33
N ASP A 26 -1.19 -12.69 -3.31
CA ASP A 26 0.05 -13.45 -3.43
C ASP A 26 1.28 -12.54 -3.64
N ARG A 27 2.45 -13.16 -3.81
CA ARG A 27 3.71 -12.44 -4.06
C ARG A 27 3.73 -11.69 -5.39
N GLU A 28 3.00 -12.17 -6.38
CA GLU A 28 2.96 -11.57 -7.72
C GLU A 28 2.21 -10.23 -7.67
N ASP A 29 1.17 -10.08 -6.85
CA ASP A 29 0.46 -8.81 -6.67
C ASP A 29 1.40 -7.65 -6.31
N PHE A 30 2.31 -7.88 -5.36
CA PHE A 30 3.31 -6.89 -4.93
C PHE A 30 4.33 -6.60 -6.03
N SER A 31 4.70 -7.63 -6.80
CA SER A 31 5.61 -7.50 -7.95
C SER A 31 4.96 -6.73 -9.10
N VAL A 32 3.68 -6.94 -9.35
CA VAL A 32 2.85 -6.22 -10.34
C VAL A 32 2.74 -4.76 -9.96
N ALA A 33 2.42 -4.46 -8.70
CA ALA A 33 2.37 -3.08 -8.19
C ALA A 33 3.72 -2.36 -8.37
N ALA A 34 4.83 -2.99 -7.96
CA ALA A 34 6.16 -2.41 -8.13
C ALA A 34 6.50 -2.16 -9.61
N LYS A 35 6.20 -3.12 -10.49
CA LYS A 35 6.44 -2.99 -11.93
C LYS A 35 5.62 -1.85 -12.54
N ALA A 36 4.35 -1.72 -12.16
CA ALA A 36 3.46 -0.69 -12.67
C ALA A 36 3.92 0.71 -12.23
N LEU A 37 4.35 0.86 -10.97
CA LEU A 37 4.92 2.10 -10.46
C LEU A 37 6.17 2.51 -11.25
N LEU A 38 7.11 1.59 -11.46
CA LEU A 38 8.31 1.88 -12.24
C LEU A 38 8.00 2.33 -13.68
N ALA A 39 6.99 1.72 -14.30
CA ALA A 39 6.54 2.12 -15.62
C ALA A 39 5.95 3.53 -15.63
N GLU A 40 5.10 3.88 -14.66
CA GLU A 40 4.49 5.21 -14.52
C GLU A 40 5.53 6.32 -14.39
N PHE A 41 6.59 6.08 -13.63
CA PHE A 41 7.65 7.07 -13.39
C PHE A 41 8.86 6.92 -14.33
N GLY A 42 8.79 6.01 -15.31
CA GLY A 42 9.85 5.82 -16.31
C GLY A 42 11.19 5.35 -15.72
N VAL A 43 11.17 4.66 -14.58
CA VAL A 43 12.38 4.19 -13.89
C VAL A 43 12.71 2.76 -14.28
N ALA A 44 13.99 2.52 -14.62
CA ALA A 44 14.44 1.21 -15.00
C ALA A 44 14.44 0.25 -13.80
N ALA A 45 13.88 -0.96 -13.98
CA ALA A 45 13.84 -1.98 -12.94
C ALA A 45 15.21 -2.35 -12.34
N ARG A 46 16.29 -2.26 -13.13
CA ARG A 46 17.67 -2.55 -12.70
C ARG A 46 18.41 -1.36 -12.08
N SER A 47 17.77 -0.20 -11.97
CA SER A 47 18.33 0.95 -11.24
C SER A 47 18.27 0.73 -9.73
N ASP A 48 18.99 1.53 -8.96
CA ASP A 48 18.96 1.45 -7.49
C ASP A 48 17.53 1.67 -6.95
N LYS A 49 16.80 2.68 -7.45
CA LYS A 49 15.39 2.91 -7.10
C LYS A 49 14.51 1.72 -7.49
N GLY A 50 14.73 1.14 -8.67
CA GLY A 50 14.02 -0.05 -9.13
C GLY A 50 14.22 -1.25 -8.22
N GLN A 51 15.47 -1.55 -7.85
CA GLN A 51 15.79 -2.64 -6.94
C GLN A 51 15.25 -2.40 -5.53
N ALA A 52 15.32 -1.16 -5.03
CA ALA A 52 14.76 -0.80 -3.73
C ALA A 52 13.25 -1.03 -3.67
N LEU A 53 12.51 -0.67 -4.73
CA LEU A 53 11.07 -0.88 -4.79
C LEU A 53 10.68 -2.36 -4.79
N TYR A 54 11.35 -3.19 -5.60
CA TYR A 54 11.10 -4.64 -5.58
C TYR A 54 11.48 -5.29 -4.25
N ALA A 55 12.59 -4.87 -3.63
CA ALA A 55 12.98 -5.36 -2.32
C ALA A 55 11.96 -4.97 -1.24
N GLY A 56 11.46 -3.74 -1.28
CA GLY A 56 10.40 -3.27 -0.39
C GLY A 56 9.09 -4.03 -0.59
N ALA A 57 8.70 -4.27 -1.84
CA ALA A 57 7.50 -5.03 -2.20
C ALA A 57 7.58 -6.48 -1.69
N GLU A 58 8.73 -7.15 -1.88
CA GLU A 58 8.95 -8.51 -1.36
C GLU A 58 8.95 -8.54 0.17
N ALA A 59 9.63 -7.58 0.83
CA ALA A 59 9.62 -7.50 2.30
C ALA A 59 8.20 -7.30 2.85
N PHE A 60 7.40 -6.50 2.14
CA PHE A 60 6.02 -6.26 2.52
C PHE A 60 5.16 -7.53 2.35
N TRP A 61 5.28 -8.23 1.22
CA TRP A 61 4.63 -9.54 1.01
C TRP A 61 4.98 -10.51 2.15
N GLN A 62 6.27 -10.70 2.43
CA GLN A 62 6.73 -11.65 3.46
C GLN A 62 6.16 -11.33 4.84
N GLY A 63 6.13 -10.05 5.21
CA GLY A 63 5.55 -9.63 6.48
C GLY A 63 4.03 -9.83 6.53
N MET A 64 3.33 -9.66 5.41
CA MET A 64 1.89 -9.92 5.33
C MET A 64 1.56 -11.41 5.41
N ALA A 65 2.26 -12.24 4.64
CA ALA A 65 2.12 -13.69 4.67
C ALA A 65 2.37 -14.24 6.09
N GLY A 66 3.45 -13.81 6.75
CA GLY A 66 3.74 -14.20 8.13
C GLY A 66 2.66 -13.82 9.16
N ILE A 67 1.77 -12.89 8.81
CA ILE A 67 0.63 -12.48 9.66
C ILE A 67 -0.64 -13.26 9.32
N ALA A 68 -0.92 -13.46 8.04
CA ALA A 68 -2.24 -13.83 7.55
C ALA A 68 -2.32 -15.21 6.89
N ASP A 69 -1.27 -15.66 6.21
CA ASP A 69 -1.20 -17.00 5.60
C ASP A 69 -1.13 -18.07 6.70
N ARG A 70 -2.23 -18.80 6.91
CA ARG A 70 -2.36 -19.73 8.04
C ARG A 70 -2.01 -21.15 7.67
N ASP A 71 -2.27 -21.55 6.43
CA ASP A 71 -2.02 -22.90 5.95
C ASP A 71 -0.68 -23.05 5.21
N GLY A 72 -0.01 -21.93 4.92
CA GLY A 72 1.32 -21.88 4.34
C GLY A 72 1.34 -22.13 2.83
N ASP A 73 0.20 -21.96 2.15
CA ASP A 73 0.10 -22.19 0.70
C ASP A 73 0.62 -21.01 -0.15
N GLN A 74 1.13 -19.95 0.50
CA GLN A 74 1.64 -18.72 -0.10
C GLN A 74 0.57 -17.90 -0.81
N ARG A 75 -0.68 -18.03 -0.38
CA ARG A 75 -1.80 -17.21 -0.80
C ARG A 75 -2.55 -16.76 0.45
N ILE A 76 -3.09 -15.56 0.41
CA ILE A 76 -3.94 -15.06 1.49
C ILE A 76 -5.34 -14.92 0.93
N THR A 77 -6.20 -15.84 1.32
CA THR A 77 -7.62 -15.76 0.97
C THR A 77 -8.31 -14.60 1.71
N ARG A 78 -9.50 -14.20 1.25
CA ARG A 78 -10.32 -13.20 1.96
C ARG A 78 -10.60 -13.60 3.41
N GLU A 79 -10.83 -14.89 3.66
CA GLU A 79 -11.10 -15.40 5.00
C GLU A 79 -9.86 -15.27 5.91
N GLU A 80 -8.69 -15.62 5.41
CA GLU A 80 -7.42 -15.45 6.13
C GLU A 80 -7.07 -13.97 6.36
N PHE A 81 -7.36 -13.11 5.40
CA PHE A 81 -7.19 -11.67 5.57
C PHE A 81 -8.10 -11.14 6.69
N VAL A 82 -9.38 -11.51 6.71
CA VAL A 82 -10.34 -11.07 7.76
C VAL A 82 -9.94 -11.62 9.14
N THR A 83 -9.62 -12.92 9.23
CA THR A 83 -9.40 -13.60 10.50
C THR A 83 -7.98 -13.38 11.05
N GLY A 84 -7.00 -13.19 10.17
CA GLY A 84 -5.59 -13.00 10.50
C GLY A 84 -5.17 -11.54 10.46
N ALA A 85 -5.25 -10.90 9.29
CA ALA A 85 -4.72 -9.56 9.07
C ALA A 85 -5.55 -8.50 9.80
N VAL A 86 -6.87 -8.43 9.59
CA VAL A 86 -7.72 -7.33 10.11
C VAL A 86 -7.60 -7.17 11.63
N LYS A 87 -7.56 -8.28 12.38
CA LYS A 87 -7.34 -8.23 13.83
C LYS A 87 -5.97 -7.64 14.17
N ARG A 88 -4.89 -8.09 13.52
CA ARG A 88 -3.53 -7.57 13.77
C ARG A 88 -3.37 -6.12 13.34
N LEU A 89 -3.97 -5.75 12.21
CA LEU A 89 -4.03 -4.38 11.70
C LEU A 89 -4.68 -3.44 12.72
N ARG A 90 -5.74 -3.91 13.39
CA ARG A 90 -6.40 -3.16 14.46
C ARG A 90 -5.58 -3.09 15.74
N ASP A 91 -5.03 -4.23 16.18
CA ASP A 91 -4.35 -4.32 17.47
C ASP A 91 -2.97 -3.61 17.46
N ASN A 92 -2.28 -3.60 16.32
CA ASN A 92 -0.93 -3.03 16.18
C ASN A 92 -0.73 -2.35 14.79
N PRO A 93 -1.48 -1.28 14.48
CA PRO A 93 -1.44 -0.65 13.16
C PRO A 93 -0.06 -0.09 12.81
N ASP A 94 0.62 0.52 13.77
CA ASP A 94 1.96 1.08 13.55
C ASP A 94 2.96 -0.02 13.17
N ARG A 95 2.86 -1.19 13.79
CA ARG A 95 3.73 -2.33 13.48
C ARG A 95 3.52 -2.83 12.05
N PHE A 96 2.28 -2.81 11.57
CA PHE A 96 2.00 -3.18 10.17
C PHE A 96 2.52 -2.12 9.20
N ALA A 97 2.37 -0.83 9.54
CA ALA A 97 2.93 0.25 8.73
C ALA A 97 4.46 0.17 8.64
N GLU A 98 5.14 -0.24 9.71
CA GLU A 98 6.59 -0.51 9.67
C GLU A 98 6.98 -1.68 8.77
N ILE A 99 6.13 -2.70 8.60
CA ILE A 99 6.34 -3.77 7.62
C ILE A 99 6.27 -3.22 6.19
N ALA A 100 5.33 -2.30 5.94
CA ALA A 100 5.16 -1.67 4.63
C ALA A 100 6.15 -0.52 4.36
N ARG A 101 6.79 0.03 5.40
CA ARG A 101 7.67 1.22 5.31
C ARG A 101 8.72 1.12 4.20
N PRO A 102 9.45 0.01 4.00
CA PRO A 102 10.42 -0.08 2.90
C PRO A 102 9.80 0.11 1.52
N PHE A 103 8.60 -0.44 1.29
CA PHE A 103 7.86 -0.25 0.04
C PHE A 103 7.36 1.19 -0.10
N LEU A 104 6.77 1.75 0.96
CA LEU A 104 6.25 3.12 0.97
C LEU A 104 7.36 4.15 0.73
N HIS A 105 8.51 3.98 1.37
CA HIS A 105 9.69 4.82 1.17
C HIS A 105 10.20 4.75 -0.28
N ALA A 106 10.31 3.55 -0.86
CA ALA A 106 10.76 3.41 -2.24
C ALA A 106 9.74 3.96 -3.26
N ALA A 107 8.44 3.84 -3.00
CA ALA A 107 7.40 4.44 -3.83
C ALA A 107 7.42 5.98 -3.75
N LEU A 108 7.70 6.53 -2.55
CA LEU A 108 7.90 7.96 -2.37
C LEU A 108 9.13 8.46 -3.12
N ASP A 109 10.28 7.80 -2.96
CA ASP A 109 11.51 8.16 -3.67
C ASP A 109 11.34 8.05 -5.21
N LEU A 110 10.48 7.16 -5.68
CA LEU A 110 10.14 7.08 -7.10
C LEU A 110 9.35 8.31 -7.59
N ALA A 111 8.43 8.80 -6.76
CA ALA A 111 7.60 9.98 -7.05
C ALA A 111 8.31 11.32 -6.77
N ASP A 112 9.37 11.29 -5.96
CA ASP A 112 10.24 12.44 -5.66
C ASP A 112 11.18 12.72 -6.85
N SER A 113 10.80 13.70 -7.67
CA SER A 113 11.53 14.09 -8.87
C SER A 113 12.67 15.09 -8.61
N ASP A 114 12.63 15.85 -7.51
CA ASP A 114 13.63 16.86 -7.16
C ASP A 114 14.59 16.44 -6.03
N GLY A 115 14.36 15.27 -5.42
CA GLY A 115 15.24 14.65 -4.43
C GLY A 115 15.13 15.27 -3.03
N ASP A 116 14.03 15.95 -2.73
CA ASP A 116 13.82 16.63 -1.44
C ASP A 116 13.18 15.75 -0.36
N ARG A 117 13.00 14.45 -0.66
CA ARG A 117 12.39 13.41 0.17
C ARG A 117 10.88 13.58 0.36
N ALA A 118 10.22 14.28 -0.54
CA ALA A 118 8.77 14.39 -0.58
C ALA A 118 8.26 14.35 -2.03
N ALA A 119 7.07 13.79 -2.22
CA ALA A 119 6.41 13.82 -3.51
C ALA A 119 5.42 14.97 -3.56
N THR A 120 5.21 15.56 -4.73
CA THR A 120 4.09 16.51 -4.89
C THR A 120 2.76 15.80 -4.68
N VAL A 121 1.71 16.53 -4.31
CA VAL A 121 0.34 15.97 -4.27
C VAL A 121 -0.03 15.37 -5.63
N ALA A 122 0.37 15.99 -6.75
CA ALA A 122 0.09 15.49 -8.09
C ALA A 122 0.78 14.14 -8.38
N ASP A 123 2.04 13.98 -7.99
CA ASP A 123 2.73 12.69 -8.15
C ASP A 123 2.19 11.62 -7.21
N THR A 124 1.74 12.02 -6.01
CA THR A 124 1.05 11.13 -5.08
C THR A 124 -0.26 10.59 -5.67
N VAL A 125 -1.03 11.43 -6.39
CA VAL A 125 -2.23 10.97 -7.14
C VAL A 125 -1.85 9.91 -8.16
N ARG A 126 -0.75 10.09 -8.89
CA ARG A 126 -0.28 9.11 -9.88
C ARG A 126 0.07 7.77 -9.24
N VAL A 127 0.78 7.79 -8.10
CA VAL A 127 1.06 6.57 -7.31
C VAL A 127 -0.23 5.85 -6.92
N LEU A 128 -1.19 6.56 -6.32
CA LEU A 128 -2.45 5.96 -5.85
C LEU A 128 -3.26 5.35 -6.99
N ARG A 129 -3.29 6.01 -8.15
CA ARG A 129 -3.97 5.49 -9.35
C ARG A 129 -3.35 4.21 -9.87
N VAL A 130 -2.03 4.14 -9.92
CA VAL A 130 -1.31 2.93 -10.31
C VAL A 130 -1.63 1.77 -9.38
N LEU A 131 -1.82 2.05 -8.09
CA LEU A 131 -2.20 1.06 -7.08
C LEU A 131 -3.71 0.75 -7.04
N GLY A 132 -4.48 1.20 -8.03
CA GLY A 132 -5.87 0.81 -8.25
C GLY A 132 -6.93 1.79 -7.73
N ALA A 133 -6.55 2.97 -7.22
CA ALA A 133 -7.53 4.00 -6.85
C ALA A 133 -8.09 4.72 -8.10
N ASP A 134 -9.40 4.92 -8.15
CA ASP A 134 -10.03 5.78 -9.17
C ASP A 134 -9.58 7.23 -9.02
N GLU A 135 -9.63 8.00 -10.13
CA GLU A 135 -9.13 9.40 -10.19
C GLU A 135 -9.63 10.28 -9.05
N GLU A 136 -10.94 10.28 -8.81
CA GLU A 136 -11.56 11.13 -7.77
C GLU A 136 -11.11 10.72 -6.36
N VAL A 137 -10.99 9.41 -6.13
CA VAL A 137 -10.53 8.85 -4.85
C VAL A 137 -9.06 9.15 -4.64
N ALA A 138 -8.23 8.98 -5.67
CA ALA A 138 -6.80 9.27 -5.63
C ALA A 138 -6.54 10.76 -5.35
N GLY A 139 -7.27 11.65 -6.02
CA GLY A 139 -7.20 13.10 -5.78
C GLY A 139 -7.55 13.48 -4.34
N ALA A 140 -8.69 12.99 -3.84
CA ALA A 140 -9.13 13.26 -2.47
C ALA A 140 -8.17 12.66 -1.42
N ALA A 141 -7.68 11.44 -1.66
CA ALA A 141 -6.75 10.77 -0.77
C ALA A 141 -5.41 11.50 -0.72
N ALA A 142 -4.81 11.86 -1.86
CA ALA A 142 -3.55 12.59 -1.92
C ALA A 142 -3.63 13.94 -1.21
N ALA A 143 -4.73 14.68 -1.38
CA ALA A 143 -4.96 15.94 -0.65
C ALA A 143 -5.12 15.74 0.87
N THR A 144 -5.56 14.56 1.32
CA THR A 144 -5.67 14.23 2.76
C THR A 144 -4.34 13.72 3.34
N LEU A 145 -3.41 13.28 2.49
CA LEU A 145 -2.08 12.87 2.89
C LEU A 145 -1.17 14.05 3.24
N ASP A 146 -1.32 15.18 2.54
CA ASP A 146 -0.67 16.45 2.86
C ASP A 146 -1.31 17.07 4.11
N THR A 147 -0.76 16.74 5.28
CA THR A 147 -1.37 17.07 6.57
C THR A 147 -0.97 18.45 7.09
N ASP A 148 0.14 19.00 6.63
CA ASP A 148 0.61 20.34 7.00
C ASP A 148 0.29 21.41 5.93
N GLY A 149 -0.18 20.99 4.76
CA GLY A 149 -0.67 21.85 3.68
C GLY A 149 0.44 22.51 2.89
N ASP A 150 1.65 21.92 2.86
CA ASP A 150 2.80 22.46 2.13
C ASP A 150 2.80 22.10 0.63
N GLY A 151 1.82 21.29 0.19
CA GLY A 151 1.67 20.84 -1.19
C GLY A 151 2.51 19.60 -1.53
N ARG A 152 3.18 19.02 -0.54
CA ARG A 152 3.98 17.81 -0.66
C ARG A 152 3.49 16.76 0.32
N VAL A 153 3.94 15.53 0.09
CA VAL A 153 3.62 14.37 0.91
C VAL A 153 4.93 13.67 1.25
N GLY A 154 5.25 13.63 2.55
CA GLY A 154 6.48 13.04 3.07
C GLY A 154 6.31 11.62 3.61
N GLU A 155 7.42 10.96 3.96
CA GLU A 155 7.41 9.58 4.46
C GLU A 155 6.61 9.43 5.77
N ALA A 156 6.72 10.40 6.68
CA ALA A 156 6.00 10.36 7.94
C ALA A 156 4.47 10.37 7.73
N GLU A 157 4.01 11.11 6.73
CA GLU A 157 2.59 11.26 6.41
C GLU A 157 2.03 10.01 5.74
N ILE A 158 2.74 9.45 4.75
CA ILE A 158 2.30 8.21 4.08
C ILE A 158 2.26 7.03 5.05
N VAL A 159 3.25 6.89 5.93
CA VAL A 159 3.29 5.76 6.88
C VAL A 159 2.18 5.89 7.91
N ALA A 160 1.95 7.09 8.46
CA ALA A 160 0.85 7.33 9.39
C ALA A 160 -0.53 7.17 8.73
N ALA A 161 -0.69 7.61 7.48
CA ALA A 161 -1.93 7.42 6.73
C ALA A 161 -2.19 5.96 6.38
N PHE A 162 -1.15 5.22 6.01
CA PHE A 162 -1.23 3.79 5.73
C PHE A 162 -1.71 3.02 6.98
N ALA A 163 -1.12 3.28 8.14
CA ALA A 163 -1.57 2.72 9.42
C ALA A 163 -3.07 3.00 9.67
N ARG A 164 -3.51 4.25 9.48
CA ARG A 164 -4.91 4.67 9.63
C ARG A 164 -5.85 3.98 8.63
N TYR A 165 -5.46 3.87 7.37
CA TYR A 165 -6.31 3.31 6.31
C TYR A 165 -6.62 1.82 6.52
N PHE A 166 -5.64 1.06 6.99
CA PHE A 166 -5.78 -0.37 7.28
C PHE A 166 -6.36 -0.67 8.67
N THR A 167 -6.49 0.34 9.53
CA THR A 167 -7.26 0.23 10.77
C THR A 167 -8.74 0.38 10.45
N VAL A 168 -9.47 -0.73 10.31
CA VAL A 168 -10.92 -0.69 10.06
C VAL A 168 -11.67 -0.55 11.40
N PRO A 169 -12.34 0.59 11.67
CA PRO A 169 -13.18 0.75 12.86
C PRO A 169 -14.45 -0.11 12.77
N GLU A 170 -14.95 -0.56 13.91
CA GLU A 170 -16.23 -1.30 14.01
C GLU A 170 -17.45 -0.41 13.75
#